data_AF-A0A9W6TXR7-F1
#
_entry.id   AF-A0A9W6TXR7-F1
#
_cell.length_a   1.000
_cell.length_b   1.000
_cell.length_c   1.000
_cell.angle_alpha   90.00
_cell.angle_beta   90.00
_cell.angle_gamma   90.00
#
_symmetry.space_group_name_H-M   'P 1'
#
loop_
_entity.id
_entity.type
_entity.pdbx_description
1 polymer ?
#
loop_
_entity_poly.entity_id
_entity_poly.type
_entity_poly.pdbx_seq_one_letter_code
_entity_poly.pdbx_strand_id
1 'polypeptide(L)'
;MFAILLAVISFAGAEALSSSRLRPSNSYDRSLASSQDIKHILHFSDVHLNISESLNATESEEMQFEYGDDAPITLLKSALEFAKKLLPDPDFFLYTGDHVVHGDLSDEFLAETVDTNVKTMAHYYATVDNDTSLDITALMGNADTSPDYTMNITNPETEVNPSISLISAAWQDTLPKSNLDWFNRRGYLTYDLDDKLVVLTLNTVPYSVSYNVSSVL
;
A
#
# COMPACT_ATOMS: atom_id res chain seq x y z
N MET A 1 10.81 -16.82 -6.32
CA MET A 1 11.02 -16.00 -7.54
C MET A 1 10.66 -14.59 -7.12
N PHE A 2 11.61 -13.83 -6.59
CA PHE A 2 11.34 -12.48 -6.09
C PHE A 2 11.22 -11.52 -7.26
N ALA A 3 10.03 -10.95 -7.40
CA ALA A 3 9.77 -9.84 -8.30
C ALA A 3 9.33 -8.66 -7.43
N ILE A 4 10.29 -7.87 -6.93
CA ILE A 4 9.97 -6.49 -6.56
C ILE A 4 9.65 -5.78 -7.87
N LEU A 5 8.37 -5.79 -8.25
CA LEU A 5 7.90 -5.15 -9.46
C LEU A 5 7.75 -3.65 -9.18
N LEU A 6 8.76 -2.87 -9.57
CA LEU A 6 8.63 -1.43 -9.68
C LEU A 6 7.90 -1.12 -10.99
N ALA A 7 6.61 -0.83 -10.91
CA ALA A 7 5.82 -0.35 -12.03
C ALA A 7 5.56 1.16 -11.88
N VAL A 8 5.89 1.94 -12.92
CA VAL A 8 5.48 3.34 -13.04
C VAL A 8 4.35 3.39 -14.04
N ILE A 9 3.15 3.79 -13.59
CA ILE A 9 1.97 3.94 -14.45
C ILE A 9 1.65 5.42 -14.55
N SER A 10 1.50 5.90 -15.80
CA SER A 10 1.17 7.29 -16.12
C SER A 10 -0.19 7.38 -16.79
N PHE A 11 -1.04 8.30 -16.33
CA PHE A 11 -2.33 8.60 -16.94
C PHE A 11 -2.42 10.07 -17.32
N ALA A 12 -3.09 10.38 -18.43
CA ALA A 12 -3.38 11.75 -18.87
C ALA A 12 -4.87 12.04 -18.71
N GLY A 13 -5.22 13.08 -17.97
CA GLY A 13 -6.60 13.53 -17.80
C GLY A 13 -7.16 14.14 -19.08
N ALA A 14 -8.29 13.62 -19.58
CA ALA A 14 -9.07 14.29 -20.62
C ALA A 14 -10.25 15.05 -19.98
N GLU A 15 -10.48 16.29 -20.38
CA GLU A 15 -11.69 17.03 -20.03
C GLU A 15 -12.89 16.50 -20.84
N ALA A 16 -13.84 15.85 -20.16
CA ALA A 16 -15.15 15.57 -20.70
C ALA A 16 -16.14 16.62 -20.15
N LEU A 17 -16.48 17.61 -20.99
CA LEU A 17 -17.55 18.56 -20.68
C LEU A 17 -18.91 17.86 -20.79
N SER A 18 -19.59 17.71 -19.66
CA SER A 18 -21.01 17.35 -19.62
C SER A 18 -21.86 18.50 -20.18
N SER A 19 -22.46 18.28 -21.35
CA SER A 19 -23.23 19.30 -22.05
C SER A 19 -24.68 19.34 -21.56
N SER A 20 -25.09 20.45 -20.95
CA SER A 20 -26.49 20.90 -21.07
C SER A 20 -26.55 22.43 -21.13
N ARG A 21 -26.48 22.96 -22.36
CA ARG A 21 -27.30 24.06 -22.92
C ARG A 21 -26.57 24.71 -24.11
N LEU A 22 -27.31 24.83 -25.21
CA LEU A 22 -26.92 25.43 -26.49
C LEU A 22 -26.53 26.92 -26.33
N ARG A 23 -25.35 27.32 -26.81
CA ARG A 23 -25.04 28.67 -27.34
C ARG A 23 -23.86 28.60 -28.34
N PRO A 24 -23.77 29.55 -29.28
CA PRO A 24 -23.26 29.31 -30.63
C PRO A 24 -21.73 29.42 -30.77
N SER A 25 -21.27 28.81 -31.86
CA SER A 25 -19.89 28.66 -32.33
C SER A 25 -19.03 29.92 -32.22
N ASN A 26 -17.95 29.81 -31.46
CA ASN A 26 -16.69 30.49 -31.77
C ASN A 26 -15.61 29.41 -31.90
N SER A 27 -14.92 29.43 -33.03
CA SER A 27 -13.74 28.63 -33.32
C SER A 27 -12.63 29.02 -32.34
N TYR A 28 -12.40 28.16 -31.35
CA TYR A 28 -11.17 28.20 -30.57
C TYR A 28 -10.29 27.06 -31.07
N ASP A 29 -9.08 27.44 -31.49
CA ASP A 29 -7.96 26.54 -31.74
C ASP A 29 -7.94 25.45 -30.69
N ARG A 30 -7.95 24.20 -31.15
CA ARG A 30 -7.74 23.05 -30.29
C ARG A 30 -6.25 23.05 -29.91
N SER A 31 -5.91 23.88 -28.92
CA SER A 31 -4.64 23.78 -28.22
C SER A 31 -4.56 22.35 -27.69
N LEU A 32 -3.61 21.58 -28.20
CA LEU A 32 -3.18 20.34 -27.56
C LEU A 32 -2.94 20.65 -26.08
N ALA A 33 -3.51 19.85 -25.19
CA ALA A 33 -3.28 19.96 -23.76
C ALA A 33 -1.77 20.08 -23.52
N SER A 34 -1.36 21.11 -22.80
CA SER A 34 0.00 21.25 -22.33
C SER A 34 0.39 19.97 -21.58
N SER A 35 1.66 19.60 -21.60
CA SER A 35 2.22 18.42 -20.93
C SER A 35 2.19 18.51 -19.39
N GLN A 36 1.14 19.09 -18.79
CA GLN A 36 1.12 19.52 -17.39
C GLN A 36 0.31 18.66 -16.43
N ASP A 37 -0.45 17.65 -16.87
CA ASP A 37 -1.21 16.78 -15.93
C ASP A 37 -0.99 15.29 -16.19
N ILE A 38 0.28 14.84 -16.15
CA ILE A 38 0.58 13.41 -16.07
C ILE A 38 0.71 13.05 -14.59
N LYS A 39 -0.23 12.24 -14.10
CA LYS A 39 -0.19 11.67 -12.75
C LYS A 39 0.72 10.44 -12.73
N HIS A 40 1.50 10.29 -11.67
CA HIS A 40 2.42 9.18 -11.48
C HIS A 40 2.06 8.35 -10.26
N ILE A 41 1.88 7.06 -10.47
CA ILE A 41 1.72 6.09 -9.38
C ILE A 41 3.05 5.37 -9.18
N LEU A 42 3.53 5.37 -7.94
CA LEU A 42 4.63 4.53 -7.50
C LEU A 42 4.05 3.24 -6.93
N HIS A 43 4.42 2.09 -7.51
CA HIS A 43 3.92 0.79 -7.07
C HIS A 43 5.05 -0.07 -6.47
N PHE A 44 4.84 -0.51 -5.24
CA PHE A 44 5.62 -1.54 -4.53
C PHE A 44 4.72 -2.72 -4.15
N SER A 45 5.27 -3.92 -4.12
CA SER A 45 4.57 -5.16 -3.76
C SER A 45 5.56 -6.21 -3.30
N ASP A 46 5.08 -7.22 -2.56
CA ASP A 46 5.81 -8.47 -2.27
C ASP A 46 7.22 -8.19 -1.71
N VAL A 47 7.30 -7.28 -0.73
CA VAL A 47 8.60 -6.98 -0.10
C VAL A 47 9.06 -8.20 0.70
N HIS A 48 8.12 -8.87 1.38
CA HIS A 48 8.40 -9.94 2.32
C HIS A 48 9.57 -9.56 3.23
N LEU A 49 9.35 -8.53 4.04
CA LEU A 49 10.39 -7.98 4.91
C LEU A 49 10.73 -9.02 5.99
N ASN A 50 12.02 -9.32 6.10
CA ASN A 50 12.58 -10.11 7.16
C ASN A 50 13.31 -9.19 8.15
N ILE A 51 12.92 -9.28 9.43
CA ILE A 51 13.54 -8.55 10.55
C ILE A 51 14.09 -9.55 11.56
N SER A 52 14.92 -9.09 12.50
CA SER A 52 15.44 -9.97 13.56
C SER A 52 14.30 -10.59 14.38
N GLU A 53 14.40 -11.88 14.67
CA GLU A 53 13.47 -12.60 15.56
C GLU A 53 13.40 -11.98 16.97
N SER A 54 14.47 -11.30 17.39
CA SER A 54 14.52 -10.58 18.68
C SER A 54 13.82 -9.21 18.63
N LEU A 55 13.30 -8.82 17.47
CA LEU A 55 12.72 -7.52 17.15
C LEU A 55 13.70 -6.35 17.39
N ASN A 56 15.00 -6.63 17.40
CA ASN A 56 16.04 -5.63 17.53
C ASN A 56 16.36 -4.98 16.18
N ALA A 57 16.13 -3.67 16.07
CA ALA A 57 16.38 -2.93 14.84
C ALA A 57 17.85 -3.00 14.37
N THR A 58 18.83 -2.97 15.28
CA THR A 58 20.25 -3.07 14.91
C THR A 58 20.56 -4.43 14.29
N GLU A 59 20.05 -5.52 14.88
CA GLU A 59 20.21 -6.86 14.32
C GLU A 59 19.54 -6.97 12.95
N SER A 60 18.35 -6.36 12.77
CA SER A 60 17.67 -6.29 11.46
C SER A 60 18.52 -5.59 10.39
N GLU A 61 19.22 -4.50 10.72
CA GLU A 61 20.13 -3.82 9.78
C GLU A 61 21.37 -4.64 9.42
N GLU A 62 21.81 -5.53 10.32
CA GLU A 62 22.98 -6.38 10.14
C GLU A 62 22.68 -7.64 9.29
N MET A 63 21.40 -7.94 9.08
CA MET A 63 20.97 -9.06 8.23
C MET A 63 21.52 -8.92 6.81
N GLN A 64 22.12 -9.99 6.31
CA GLN A 64 22.73 -10.03 4.99
C GLN A 64 21.71 -10.48 3.94
N PHE A 65 21.85 -9.95 2.74
CA PHE A 65 21.10 -10.42 1.59
C PHE A 65 21.61 -11.79 1.14
N GLU A 66 20.69 -12.76 0.98
CA GLU A 66 20.98 -14.07 0.42
C GLU A 66 19.96 -14.43 -0.68
N TYR A 67 20.43 -15.06 -1.76
CA TYR A 67 19.57 -15.44 -2.86
C TYR A 67 18.66 -16.61 -2.46
N GLY A 68 17.35 -16.40 -2.55
CA GLY A 68 16.34 -17.39 -2.19
C GLY A 68 15.62 -17.07 -0.88
N ASP A 69 16.16 -16.13 -0.10
CA ASP A 69 15.59 -15.67 1.16
C ASP A 69 14.73 -14.40 0.96
N ASP A 70 13.84 -14.17 1.90
CA ASP A 70 13.03 -12.95 2.02
C ASP A 70 13.88 -11.71 2.34
N ALA A 71 13.36 -10.52 2.03
CA ALA A 71 14.18 -9.31 1.91
C ALA A 71 14.63 -8.76 3.28
N PRO A 72 15.94 -8.55 3.51
CA PRO A 72 16.38 -7.77 4.67
C PRO A 72 16.01 -6.29 4.49
N ILE A 73 15.90 -5.55 5.60
CA ILE A 73 15.53 -4.12 5.60
C ILE A 73 16.45 -3.26 4.71
N THR A 74 17.73 -3.63 4.60
CA THR A 74 18.71 -2.94 3.76
C THR A 74 18.36 -3.00 2.27
N LEU A 75 17.73 -4.08 1.81
CA LEU A 75 17.25 -4.20 0.42
C LEU A 75 16.04 -3.29 0.17
N LEU A 76 15.07 -3.25 1.08
CA LEU A 76 13.92 -2.35 1.00
C LEU A 76 14.39 -0.88 0.95
N LYS A 77 15.28 -0.47 1.86
CA LYS A 77 15.84 0.89 1.87
C LYS A 77 16.56 1.22 0.57
N SER A 78 17.36 0.30 0.04
CA SER A 78 18.04 0.51 -1.24
C SER A 78 17.06 0.71 -2.40
N ALA A 79 15.97 -0.07 -2.44
CA ALA A 79 14.93 0.08 -3.45
C ALA A 79 14.18 1.42 -3.32
N LEU A 80 13.84 1.84 -2.10
CA LEU A 80 13.20 3.12 -1.82
C LEU A 80 14.12 4.31 -2.14
N GLU A 81 15.42 4.23 -1.84
CA GLU A 81 16.41 5.24 -2.22
C GLU A 81 16.49 5.44 -3.72
N PHE A 82 16.47 4.33 -4.49
CA PHE A 82 16.46 4.40 -5.93
C PHE A 82 15.15 4.98 -6.46
N ALA A 83 14.00 4.51 -5.95
CA ALA A 83 12.69 5.01 -6.33
C ALA A 83 12.56 6.52 -6.05
N LYS A 84 13.05 7.00 -4.91
CA LYS A 84 13.00 8.42 -4.55
C LYS A 84 13.83 9.30 -5.49
N LYS A 85 14.94 8.77 -6.03
CA LYS A 85 15.76 9.48 -7.04
C LYS A 85 15.06 9.55 -8.39
N LEU A 86 14.30 8.52 -8.76
CA LEU A 86 13.61 8.43 -10.05
C LEU A 86 12.28 9.20 -10.06
N LEU A 87 11.48 9.02 -9.00
CA LEU A 87 10.15 9.59 -8.83
C LEU A 87 10.03 10.14 -7.40
N PRO A 88 10.55 11.35 -7.14
CA PRO A 88 10.61 11.92 -5.80
C PRO A 88 9.23 12.32 -5.25
N ASP A 89 8.29 12.64 -6.14
CA ASP A 89 6.98 13.20 -5.82
C ASP A 89 5.88 12.48 -6.63
N PRO A 90 5.60 11.20 -6.32
CA PRO A 90 4.48 10.49 -6.93
C PRO A 90 3.15 11.04 -6.40
N ASP A 91 2.13 11.06 -7.26
CA ASP A 91 0.77 11.46 -6.86
C ASP A 91 0.08 10.38 -6.00
N PHE A 92 0.55 9.14 -6.07
CA PHE A 92 0.01 8.02 -5.31
C PHE A 92 1.09 6.98 -5.01
N PHE A 93 1.15 6.51 -3.76
CA PHE A 93 1.99 5.37 -3.37
C PHE A 93 1.11 4.14 -3.19
N LEU A 94 1.13 3.26 -4.18
CA LEU A 94 0.43 1.98 -4.13
C LEU A 94 1.37 0.91 -3.55
N TYR A 95 1.00 0.35 -2.40
CA TYR A 95 1.59 -0.84 -1.82
C TYR A 95 0.55 -1.96 -1.76
N THR A 96 0.83 -3.10 -2.40
CA THR A 96 -0.16 -4.18 -2.57
C THR A 96 -0.02 -5.36 -1.61
N GLY A 97 0.52 -5.12 -0.41
CA GLY A 97 0.62 -6.13 0.64
C GLY A 97 1.81 -7.07 0.47
N ASP A 98 1.76 -8.19 1.20
CA ASP A 98 2.87 -9.13 1.38
C ASP A 98 4.10 -8.40 1.97
N HIS A 99 3.82 -7.80 3.12
CA HIS A 99 4.77 -7.05 3.93
C HIS A 99 5.79 -7.95 4.63
N VAL A 100 5.37 -9.15 5.04
CA VAL A 100 6.10 -9.98 6.01
C VAL A 100 6.74 -11.20 5.33
N VAL A 101 7.91 -11.59 5.83
CA VAL A 101 8.60 -12.87 5.52
C VAL A 101 7.65 -14.07 5.62
N HIS A 102 7.88 -15.09 4.80
CA HIS A 102 7.12 -16.34 4.83
C HIS A 102 7.45 -17.15 6.09
N GLY A 103 6.44 -17.75 6.73
CA GLY A 103 6.64 -18.73 7.80
C GLY A 103 5.55 -18.76 8.85
N ASP A 104 5.79 -19.55 9.90
CA ASP A 104 4.94 -19.58 11.08
C ASP A 104 5.37 -18.48 12.04
N LEU A 105 4.62 -17.37 12.06
CA LEU A 105 4.99 -16.15 12.78
C LEU A 105 4.13 -15.95 14.03
N SER A 106 4.70 -15.32 15.05
CA SER A 106 3.92 -14.77 16.16
C SER A 106 3.19 -13.50 15.72
N ASP A 107 2.04 -13.23 16.34
CA ASP A 107 1.29 -11.98 16.14
C ASP A 107 2.15 -10.73 16.35
N GLU A 108 3.05 -10.77 17.35
CA GLU A 108 3.96 -9.67 17.66
C GLU A 108 4.98 -9.43 16.53
N PHE A 109 5.61 -10.49 16.03
CA PHE A 109 6.57 -10.38 14.93
C PHE A 109 5.89 -9.91 13.65
N LEU A 110 4.70 -10.44 13.36
CA LEU A 110 3.91 -10.05 12.20
C LEU A 110 3.55 -8.56 12.27
N ALA A 111 3.00 -8.09 13.40
CA ALA A 111 2.64 -6.68 13.59
C ALA A 111 3.86 -5.74 13.50
N GLU A 112 4.97 -6.10 14.15
CA GLU A 112 6.20 -5.29 14.13
C GLU A 112 6.81 -5.23 12.73
N THR A 113 6.73 -6.31 11.95
CA THR A 113 7.25 -6.34 10.58
C THR A 113 6.42 -5.44 9.66
N VAL A 114 5.08 -5.50 9.75
CA VAL A 114 4.22 -4.58 8.98
C VAL A 114 4.47 -3.13 9.38
N ASP A 115 4.56 -2.85 10.67
CA ASP A 115 4.87 -1.50 11.19
C ASP A 115 6.21 -0.99 10.68
N THR A 116 7.26 -1.81 10.78
CA THR A 116 8.60 -1.47 10.28
C THR A 116 8.59 -1.19 8.77
N ASN A 117 7.90 -2.02 7.99
CA ASN A 117 7.81 -1.86 6.55
C ASN A 117 7.08 -0.56 6.17
N VAL A 118 5.88 -0.34 6.73
CA VAL A 118 5.06 0.85 6.47
C VAL A 118 5.79 2.13 6.91
N LYS A 119 6.37 2.17 8.11
CA LYS A 119 7.13 3.33 8.59
C LYS A 119 8.39 3.59 7.78
N THR A 120 9.05 2.55 7.29
CA THR A 120 10.21 2.72 6.40
C THR A 120 9.76 3.38 5.09
N MET A 121 8.70 2.89 4.44
CA MET A 121 8.19 3.51 3.21
C MET A 121 7.71 4.95 3.45
N ALA A 122 6.97 5.18 4.54
CA ALA A 122 6.52 6.51 4.93
C ALA A 122 7.69 7.46 5.20
N HIS A 123 8.78 7.01 5.83
CA HIS A 123 9.96 7.84 6.05
C HIS A 123 10.57 8.38 4.75
N TYR A 124 10.60 7.57 3.68
CA TYR A 124 11.16 7.99 2.38
C TYR A 124 10.23 8.93 1.60
N TYR A 125 8.92 8.82 1.80
CA TYR A 125 7.92 9.54 1.01
C TYR A 125 7.06 10.55 1.80
N ALA A 126 7.28 10.70 3.11
CA ALA A 126 6.75 11.80 3.89
C ALA A 126 7.30 13.12 3.36
N THR A 127 6.41 14.02 2.94
CA THR A 127 6.79 15.37 2.52
C THR A 127 6.89 16.26 3.75
N VAL A 128 8.05 16.91 3.92
CA VAL A 128 8.37 17.76 5.09
C VAL A 128 7.54 19.05 5.15
N ASP A 129 6.97 19.49 4.01
CA ASP A 129 6.47 20.87 3.85
C ASP A 129 4.96 21.02 3.63
N ASN A 130 4.22 19.93 3.44
CA ASN A 130 2.76 19.97 3.33
C ASN A 130 2.17 19.04 4.37
N ASP A 131 1.18 19.50 5.13
CA ASP A 131 0.38 18.78 6.15
C ASP A 131 -0.30 17.48 5.65
N THR A 132 0.08 16.99 4.48
CA THR A 132 -0.33 15.73 3.86
C THR A 132 0.92 14.88 3.65
N SER A 133 1.21 13.98 4.59
CA SER A 133 2.05 12.82 4.27
C SER A 133 1.39 12.08 3.10
N LEU A 134 2.17 11.64 2.12
CA LEU A 134 1.63 10.73 1.10
C LEU A 134 1.24 9.42 1.81
N ASP A 135 -0.05 9.09 1.77
CA ASP A 135 -0.58 7.87 2.39
C ASP A 135 -0.01 6.65 1.67
N ILE A 136 0.83 5.85 2.35
CA ILE A 136 1.13 4.50 1.92
C ILE A 136 -0.18 3.70 2.02
N THR A 137 -0.67 3.12 0.92
CA THR A 137 -1.96 2.43 0.94
C THR A 137 -2.01 1.33 2.00
N ALA A 138 -3.11 1.27 2.75
CA ALA A 138 -3.40 0.11 3.58
C ALA A 138 -4.05 -0.98 2.73
N LEU A 139 -3.31 -2.06 2.54
CA LEU A 139 -3.70 -3.23 1.77
C LEU A 139 -2.98 -4.44 2.37
N MET A 140 -3.65 -5.60 2.39
CA MET A 140 -3.08 -6.86 2.87
C MET A 140 -2.92 -7.84 1.72
N GLY A 141 -1.76 -8.49 1.70
CA GLY A 141 -1.50 -9.69 0.94
C GLY A 141 -1.75 -10.94 1.78
N ASN A 142 -1.51 -12.12 1.19
CA ASN A 142 -1.74 -13.40 1.86
C ASN A 142 -0.71 -13.73 2.95
N ALA A 143 0.52 -13.20 2.86
CA ALA A 143 1.58 -13.39 3.85
C ALA A 143 1.43 -12.45 5.05
N ASP A 144 0.51 -11.48 4.98
CA ASP A 144 0.20 -10.55 6.09
C ASP A 144 -0.72 -11.18 7.14
N THR A 145 -0.73 -12.52 7.21
CA THR A 145 -1.47 -13.34 8.16
C THR A 145 -0.61 -14.53 8.55
N SER A 146 -0.76 -15.01 9.79
CA SER A 146 -0.06 -16.20 10.26
C SER A 146 -1.08 -17.22 10.79
N PRO A 147 -1.18 -18.42 10.20
CA PRO A 147 -0.47 -18.89 9.00
C PRO A 147 -0.86 -18.12 7.73
N ASP A 148 -0.05 -18.21 6.66
CA ASP A 148 -0.37 -17.62 5.36
C ASP A 148 -1.78 -17.99 4.88
N TYR A 149 -2.41 -17.08 4.14
CA TYR A 149 -3.77 -17.24 3.60
C TYR A 149 -4.85 -17.47 4.66
N THR A 150 -4.58 -17.18 5.94
CA THR A 150 -5.50 -17.47 7.04
C THR A 150 -6.07 -16.19 7.63
N MET A 151 -7.36 -15.96 7.43
CA MET A 151 -8.00 -14.72 7.88
C MET A 151 -9.40 -14.96 8.42
N ASN A 152 -9.81 -14.21 9.43
CA ASN A 152 -11.20 -14.20 9.88
C ASN A 152 -12.12 -13.54 8.83
N ILE A 153 -13.30 -14.11 8.60
CA ILE A 153 -14.37 -13.43 7.85
C ILE A 153 -15.36 -12.89 8.88
N THR A 154 -15.53 -11.57 8.90
CA THR A 154 -16.40 -10.85 9.83
C THR A 154 -17.48 -10.09 9.08
N ASN A 155 -18.56 -9.71 9.77
CA ASN A 155 -19.55 -8.80 9.18
C ASN A 155 -19.06 -7.35 9.30
N PRO A 156 -18.72 -6.66 8.19
CA PRO A 156 -18.11 -5.33 8.24
C PRO A 156 -19.02 -4.25 8.87
N GLU A 157 -20.34 -4.45 8.86
CA GLU A 157 -21.30 -3.50 9.46
C GLU A 157 -21.30 -3.57 10.99
N THR A 158 -20.97 -4.72 11.56
CA THR A 158 -21.13 -4.97 13.00
C THR A 158 -19.83 -5.24 13.73
N GLU A 159 -18.80 -5.71 13.03
CA GLU A 159 -17.59 -6.28 13.64
C GLU A 159 -16.32 -5.71 13.04
N VAL A 160 -15.31 -5.57 13.91
CA VAL A 160 -13.92 -5.33 13.51
C VAL A 160 -13.28 -6.68 13.20
N ASN A 161 -12.50 -6.74 12.12
CA ASN A 161 -11.80 -7.94 11.73
C ASN A 161 -10.50 -8.08 12.54
N PRO A 162 -10.34 -9.13 13.38
CA PRO A 162 -9.17 -9.26 14.24
C PRO A 162 -7.86 -9.42 13.44
N SER A 163 -7.89 -10.11 12.29
CA SER A 163 -6.71 -10.28 11.43
C SER A 163 -6.24 -8.95 10.83
N ILE A 164 -7.17 -8.07 10.44
CA ILE A 164 -6.82 -6.72 9.94
C ILE A 164 -6.31 -5.85 11.08
N SER A 165 -7.03 -5.87 12.21
CA SER A 165 -6.69 -5.02 13.35
C SER A 165 -5.36 -5.32 13.97
N LEU A 166 -4.88 -6.57 13.88
CA LEU A 166 -3.56 -6.96 14.32
C LEU A 166 -2.45 -6.08 13.71
N ILE A 167 -2.56 -5.73 12.44
CA ILE A 167 -1.53 -4.97 11.72
C ILE A 167 -1.90 -3.53 11.41
N SER A 168 -3.19 -3.17 11.51
CA SER A 168 -3.70 -1.86 11.10
C SER A 168 -3.02 -0.68 11.82
N ALA A 169 -2.44 -0.90 13.01
CA ALA A 169 -1.73 0.11 13.78
C ALA A 169 -0.53 0.71 13.01
N ALA A 170 0.06 -0.03 12.07
CA ALA A 170 1.14 0.44 11.20
C ALA A 170 0.77 1.71 10.40
N TRP A 171 -0.52 1.92 10.13
CA TRP A 171 -1.04 3.07 9.39
C TRP A 171 -1.69 4.14 10.29
N GLN A 172 -1.61 4.04 11.61
CA GLN A 172 -2.31 4.97 12.51
C GLN A 172 -1.86 6.43 12.34
N ASP A 173 -0.61 6.64 11.93
CA ASP A 173 0.01 7.96 11.75
C ASP A 173 -0.10 8.47 10.29
N THR A 174 -0.44 7.58 9.35
CA THR A 174 -0.50 7.88 7.91
C THR A 174 -1.90 7.82 7.34
N LEU A 175 -2.89 7.24 8.02
CA LEU A 175 -4.28 7.22 7.57
C LEU A 175 -5.20 7.98 8.51
N PRO A 176 -6.18 8.74 7.97
CA PRO A 176 -7.24 9.32 8.78
C PRO A 176 -7.95 8.24 9.60
N LYS A 177 -8.27 8.55 10.86
CA LYS A 177 -8.93 7.61 11.78
C LYS A 177 -10.19 6.95 11.18
N SER A 178 -11.01 7.72 10.45
CA SER A 178 -12.19 7.16 9.76
C SER A 178 -11.83 6.12 8.72
N ASN A 179 -10.75 6.32 7.96
CA ASN A 179 -10.28 5.35 6.97
C ASN A 179 -9.72 4.12 7.68
N LEU A 180 -8.96 4.29 8.76
CA LEU A 180 -8.48 3.18 9.56
C LEU A 180 -9.62 2.35 10.16
N ASP A 181 -10.66 2.99 10.69
CA ASP A 181 -11.88 2.33 11.20
C ASP A 181 -12.59 1.53 10.10
N TRP A 182 -12.70 2.09 8.89
CA TRP A 182 -13.24 1.39 7.74
C TRP A 182 -12.38 0.20 7.32
N PHE A 183 -11.08 0.40 7.20
CA PHE A 183 -10.13 -0.65 6.84
C PHE A 183 -10.23 -1.83 7.82
N ASN A 184 -10.23 -1.55 9.12
CA ASN A 184 -10.36 -2.55 10.18
C ASN A 184 -11.63 -3.41 10.09
N ARG A 185 -12.70 -2.91 9.50
CA ARG A 185 -13.95 -3.65 9.34
C ARG A 185 -14.03 -4.45 8.05
N ARG A 186 -13.50 -3.89 6.95
CA ARG A 186 -13.80 -4.38 5.59
C ARG A 186 -12.57 -4.78 4.76
N GLY A 187 -11.37 -4.34 5.14
CA GLY A 187 -10.11 -4.64 4.44
C GLY A 187 -9.93 -3.94 3.10
N TYR A 188 -10.79 -3.00 2.74
CA TYR A 188 -10.70 -2.26 1.48
C TYR A 188 -10.87 -0.76 1.71
N LEU A 189 -10.25 0.06 0.87
CA LEU A 189 -10.31 1.52 0.93
C LEU A 189 -10.48 2.12 -0.46
N THR A 190 -10.93 3.37 -0.48
CA THR A 190 -11.06 4.18 -1.69
C THR A 190 -10.21 5.43 -1.53
N TYR A 191 -9.48 5.79 -2.59
CA TYR A 191 -8.63 6.97 -2.64
C TYR A 191 -9.01 7.77 -3.87
N ASP A 192 -9.43 9.01 -3.68
CA ASP A 192 -9.72 9.94 -4.77
C ASP A 192 -8.40 10.55 -5.25
N LEU A 193 -7.89 10.09 -6.39
CA LEU A 193 -6.62 10.58 -6.95
C LEU A 193 -6.79 11.92 -7.67
N ASP A 194 -7.94 12.10 -8.32
CA ASP A 194 -8.42 13.39 -8.84
C ASP A 194 -9.96 13.37 -9.00
N ASP A 195 -10.53 14.43 -9.56
CA ASP A 195 -11.98 14.58 -9.79
C ASP A 195 -12.60 13.51 -10.71
N LYS A 196 -11.79 12.66 -11.35
CA LYS A 196 -12.19 11.68 -12.37
C LYS A 196 -11.66 10.27 -12.11
N LEU A 197 -10.70 10.09 -11.20
CA LEU A 197 -10.05 8.83 -10.92
C LEU A 197 -10.09 8.48 -9.43
N VAL A 198 -10.76 7.37 -9.15
CA VAL A 198 -10.81 6.75 -7.82
C VAL A 198 -10.07 5.43 -7.87
N VAL A 199 -9.18 5.22 -6.91
CA VAL A 199 -8.49 3.95 -6.69
C VAL A 199 -9.21 3.18 -5.59
N LEU A 200 -9.61 1.94 -5.88
CA LEU A 200 -10.20 1.00 -4.93
C LEU A 200 -9.18 -0.08 -4.60
N THR A 201 -8.69 -0.11 -3.36
CA THR A 201 -7.91 -1.25 -2.84
C THR A 201 -8.87 -2.34 -2.40
N LEU A 202 -8.59 -3.61 -2.68
CA LEU A 202 -9.44 -4.73 -2.28
C LEU A 202 -8.64 -5.71 -1.45
N ASN A 203 -9.23 -6.19 -0.35
CA ASN A 203 -8.71 -7.38 0.32
C ASN A 203 -9.12 -8.62 -0.47
N THR A 204 -8.15 -9.22 -1.17
CA THR A 204 -8.37 -10.40 -1.98
C THR A 204 -8.06 -11.72 -1.26
N VAL A 205 -7.53 -11.69 -0.03
CA VAL A 205 -7.15 -12.89 0.73
C VAL A 205 -8.31 -13.89 0.87
N PRO A 206 -9.56 -13.48 1.24
CA PRO A 206 -10.69 -14.40 1.36
C PRO A 206 -11.13 -15.06 0.05
N TYR A 207 -10.65 -14.57 -1.09
CA TYR A 207 -11.00 -15.09 -2.42
C TYR A 207 -9.90 -15.98 -3.01
N SER A 208 -8.79 -16.17 -2.29
CA SER A 208 -7.72 -17.07 -2.72
C SER A 208 -8.19 -18.52 -2.76
N VAL A 209 -7.70 -19.29 -3.74
CA VAL A 209 -7.90 -20.74 -3.79
C VAL A 209 -7.20 -21.49 -2.65
N SER A 210 -6.21 -20.84 -2.03
CA SER A 210 -5.46 -21.35 -0.88
C SER A 210 -6.02 -20.85 0.46
N TYR A 211 -7.11 -20.07 0.44
CA TYR A 211 -7.69 -19.48 1.63
C TYR A 211 -8.11 -20.55 2.64
N ASN A 212 -7.69 -20.36 3.89
CA ASN A 212 -8.10 -21.17 5.03
C ASN A 212 -8.82 -20.28 6.06
N VAL A 213 -9.90 -20.81 6.64
CA VAL A 213 -10.63 -20.11 7.70
C VAL A 213 -9.82 -20.21 9.00
N SER A 214 -9.53 -19.07 9.62
CA SER A 214 -9.03 -19.04 11.00
C SER A 214 -10.08 -19.65 11.93
N SER A 215 -9.82 -20.85 12.46
CA SER A 215 -10.74 -21.55 13.36
C SER A 215 -10.68 -20.92 14.75
N VAL A 216 -11.45 -19.87 14.97
CA VAL A 216 -11.78 -19.38 16.32
C VAL A 216 -13.29 -19.23 16.41
N LEU A 217 -13.95 -20.31 16.86
CA LEU A 217 -15.27 -20.28 17.48
C LEU A 217 -15.09 -20.39 18.99
#